data_AF-A0A2Z2K5A0-F1
#
_entry.id   AF-A0A2Z2K5A0-F1
#
_cell.length_a   1.000
_cell.length_b   1.000
_cell.length_c   1.000
_cell.angle_alpha   90.00
_cell.angle_beta   90.00
_cell.angle_gamma   90.00
#
_symmetry.space_group_name_H-M   'P 1'
#
loop_
_entity.id
_entity.type
_entity.pdbx_description
1 polymer ?
#
loop_
_entity_poly.entity_id
_entity_poly.type
_entity_poly.pdbx_seq_one_letter_code
_entity_poly.pdbx_strand_id
1 'polypeptide(L)'
;MLISLMVAVLLSFSYRILERLIGLWSPKQTRYTVYYWGILLMAASFFFQNNYIFHTPHHIIKALPVFLVVLAVNVVISRNSGYRPEGTFHRLNFMITYPVLEEIAFRGLVLPLLVQVPLLGESYQFLYVTEISLAVLLTAFLFAVSHLQYYRLNRQSMIFMAYAFSGGLFLGIIAQFTESILLTLPLHITFNATAVYYASRTVSAGA
;
A
#
# COMPACT_ATOMS: atom_id res chain seq x y z
N MET A 1 12.64 19.35 1.60
CA MET A 1 11.29 19.37 0.99
C MET A 1 11.30 18.84 -0.45
N LEU A 2 11.89 19.55 -1.42
CA LEU A 2 11.84 19.13 -2.84
C LEU A 2 12.43 17.73 -3.08
N ILE A 3 13.59 17.43 -2.51
CA ILE A 3 14.24 16.11 -2.63
C ILE A 3 13.33 15.00 -2.08
N SER A 4 12.76 15.17 -0.89
CA SER A 4 11.84 14.21 -0.28
C SER A 4 10.62 13.95 -1.16
N LEU A 5 10.04 14.99 -1.76
CA LEU A 5 8.92 14.87 -2.69
C LEU A 5 9.33 14.14 -3.99
N MET A 6 10.49 14.48 -4.56
CA MET A 6 11.00 13.79 -5.75
C MET A 6 11.23 12.31 -5.49
N VAL A 7 11.86 11.97 -4.37
CA VAL A 7 12.11 10.58 -3.97
C VAL A 7 10.79 9.86 -3.68
N ALA A 8 9.82 10.50 -3.02
CA ALA A 8 8.49 9.94 -2.80
C ALA A 8 7.78 9.58 -4.11
N VAL A 9 7.80 10.49 -5.10
CA VAL A 9 7.23 10.24 -6.43
C VAL A 9 7.99 9.13 -7.15
N LEU A 10 9.33 9.15 -7.13
CA LEU A 10 10.14 8.10 -7.76
C LEU A 10 9.87 6.72 -7.17
N LEU A 11 9.80 6.60 -5.84
CA LEU A 11 9.46 5.36 -5.16
C LEU A 11 8.04 4.91 -5.53
N SER A 12 7.07 5.82 -5.52
CA SER A 12 5.67 5.53 -5.88
C SER A 12 5.54 4.99 -7.30
N PHE A 13 6.40 5.45 -8.23
CA PHE A 13 6.38 5.02 -9.62
C PHE A 13 7.46 3.97 -9.99
N SER A 14 8.26 3.51 -9.03
CA SER A 14 9.45 2.69 -9.25
C SER A 14 9.14 1.32 -9.87
N TYR A 15 8.03 0.68 -9.51
CA TYR A 15 7.59 -0.58 -10.13
C TYR A 15 7.49 -0.45 -11.65
N ARG A 16 6.78 0.58 -12.14
CA ARG A 16 6.57 0.78 -13.59
C ARG A 16 7.86 1.13 -14.32
N ILE A 17 8.76 1.88 -13.68
CA ILE A 17 10.08 2.17 -14.24
C ILE A 17 10.84 0.85 -14.42
N LEU A 18 10.89 0.02 -13.38
CA LEU A 18 11.58 -1.26 -13.42
C LEU A 18 10.96 -2.23 -14.45
N GLU A 19 9.64 -2.32 -14.52
CA GLU A 19 8.92 -3.14 -15.50
C GLU A 19 9.33 -2.77 -16.94
N ARG A 20 9.40 -1.47 -17.24
CA ARG A 20 9.82 -0.98 -18.55
C ARG A 20 11.28 -1.32 -18.83
N LEU A 21 12.18 -1.10 -17.86
CA LEU A 21 13.61 -1.42 -18.02
C LEU A 21 13.84 -2.92 -18.27
N ILE A 22 13.17 -3.79 -17.50
CA ILE A 22 13.23 -5.24 -17.72
C ILE A 22 12.64 -5.59 -19.09
N GLY A 23 11.53 -4.96 -19.48
CA GLY A 23 10.88 -5.19 -20.77
C GLY A 23 11.74 -4.84 -21.99
N LEU A 24 12.63 -3.86 -21.87
CA LEU A 24 13.58 -3.51 -22.94
C LEU A 24 14.60 -4.63 -23.20
N TRP A 25 14.98 -5.38 -22.17
CA TRP A 25 15.99 -6.43 -22.27
C TRP A 25 15.41 -7.84 -22.41
N SER A 26 14.32 -8.13 -21.68
CA SER A 26 13.69 -9.45 -21.66
C SER A 26 12.18 -9.35 -21.39
N PRO A 27 11.34 -9.31 -22.44
CA PRO A 27 9.88 -9.26 -22.30
C PRO A 27 9.30 -10.42 -21.46
N LYS A 28 9.92 -11.61 -21.52
CA LYS A 28 9.49 -12.79 -20.75
C LYS A 28 9.68 -12.60 -19.23
N GLN A 29 10.64 -11.78 -18.81
CA GLN A 29 10.94 -11.54 -17.39
C GLN A 29 10.01 -10.50 -16.74
N THR A 30 9.26 -9.73 -17.54
CA THR A 30 8.34 -8.70 -17.03
C THR A 30 7.32 -9.23 -16.02
N ARG A 31 6.87 -10.49 -16.17
CA ARG A 31 5.96 -11.15 -15.20
C ARG A 31 6.55 -11.33 -13.80
N TYR A 32 7.87 -11.24 -13.65
CA TYR A 32 8.59 -11.37 -12.38
C TYR A 32 9.04 -10.01 -11.82
N THR A 33 8.66 -8.89 -12.46
CA THR A 33 9.04 -7.53 -12.04
C THR A 33 8.77 -7.28 -10.55
N VAL A 34 7.65 -7.78 -10.03
CA VAL A 34 7.29 -7.62 -8.61
C VAL A 34 8.38 -8.13 -7.65
N TYR A 35 9.07 -9.22 -7.99
CA TYR A 35 10.13 -9.78 -7.15
C TYR A 35 11.42 -8.96 -7.24
N TYR A 36 11.81 -8.54 -8.44
CA TYR A 36 12.94 -7.62 -8.62
C TYR A 36 12.71 -6.30 -7.90
N TRP A 37 11.48 -5.77 -7.99
CA TRP A 37 11.06 -4.57 -7.30
C TRP A 37 11.16 -4.73 -5.79
N GLY A 38 10.67 -5.86 -5.26
CA GLY A 38 10.77 -6.16 -3.83
C GLY A 38 12.20 -6.25 -3.32
N ILE A 39 13.10 -6.89 -4.08
CA ILE A 39 14.53 -6.94 -3.74
C ILE A 39 15.12 -5.52 -3.70
N LEU A 40 14.80 -4.68 -4.68
CA LEU A 40 15.29 -3.29 -4.72
C LEU A 40 14.73 -2.44 -3.59
N LEU A 41 13.44 -2.59 -3.22
CA LEU A 41 12.85 -1.90 -2.07
C LEU A 41 13.51 -2.33 -0.75
N MET A 42 13.75 -3.62 -0.57
CA MET A 42 14.45 -4.14 0.60
C MET A 42 15.89 -3.63 0.65
N ALA A 43 16.62 -3.65 -0.47
CA ALA A 43 17.96 -3.08 -0.54
C ALA A 43 17.94 -1.59 -0.21
N ALA A 44 17.00 -0.83 -0.79
CA ALA A 44 16.82 0.59 -0.53
C ALA A 44 16.56 0.87 0.96
N SER A 45 15.78 0.03 1.64
CA SER A 45 15.42 0.21 3.05
C SER A 45 16.62 0.33 3.99
N PHE A 46 17.73 -0.37 3.71
CA PHE A 46 18.95 -0.28 4.50
C PHE A 46 19.66 1.08 4.39
N PHE A 47 19.35 1.88 3.36
CA PHE A 47 19.91 3.22 3.17
C PHE A 47 19.05 4.32 3.82
N PHE A 48 17.81 4.02 4.22
CA PHE A 48 16.94 4.96 4.93
C PHE A 48 16.97 4.67 6.43
N GLN A 49 17.73 5.45 7.21
CA GLN A 49 17.93 5.20 8.64
C GLN A 49 16.65 5.28 9.49
N ASN A 50 15.66 6.08 9.08
CA ASN A 50 14.40 6.29 9.81
C ASN A 50 13.19 5.68 9.08
N ASN A 51 13.32 4.46 8.56
CA ASN A 51 12.22 3.75 7.92
C ASN A 51 11.29 3.08 8.95
N TYR A 52 10.05 2.75 8.58
CA TYR A 52 9.10 2.03 9.47
C TYR A 52 9.09 0.51 9.26
N ILE A 53 10.02 -0.04 8.47
CA ILE A 53 9.96 -1.44 8.01
C ILE A 53 10.40 -2.40 9.12
N PHE A 54 11.47 -2.05 9.83
CA PHE A 54 12.10 -2.92 10.83
C PHE A 54 11.72 -2.59 12.28
N HIS A 55 10.83 -1.61 12.48
CA HIS A 55 10.42 -1.18 13.80
C HIS A 55 9.32 -2.06 14.39
N THR A 56 9.42 -2.32 15.69
CA THR A 56 8.31 -2.82 16.49
C THR A 56 7.29 -1.71 16.72
N PRO A 57 5.97 -1.96 16.56
CA PRO A 57 4.97 -0.91 16.66
C PRO A 57 4.93 -0.30 18.06
N HIS A 58 5.01 1.02 18.11
CA HIS A 58 4.77 1.81 19.31
C HIS A 58 3.26 1.86 19.62
N HIS A 59 2.90 2.04 20.90
CA HIS A 59 1.53 2.29 21.35
C HIS A 59 0.44 1.30 20.84
N ILE A 60 0.78 0.01 20.65
CA ILE A 60 -0.11 -1.02 20.10
C ILE A 60 -1.51 -1.01 20.73
N ILE A 61 -1.59 -0.94 22.07
CA ILE A 61 -2.87 -0.98 22.81
C ILE A 61 -3.78 0.19 22.39
N LYS A 62 -3.21 1.37 22.14
CA LYS A 62 -3.96 2.55 21.69
C LYS A 62 -4.36 2.47 20.22
N ALA A 63 -3.54 1.81 19.38
CA ALA A 63 -3.84 1.59 17.96
C ALA A 63 -4.88 0.49 17.72
N LEU A 64 -5.03 -0.44 18.67
CA LEU A 64 -5.85 -1.65 18.53
C LEU A 64 -7.33 -1.37 18.18
N PRO A 65 -8.04 -0.40 18.79
CA PRO A 65 -9.42 -0.13 18.42
C PRO A 65 -9.58 0.25 16.94
N VAL A 66 -8.71 1.14 16.43
CA VAL A 66 -8.73 1.56 15.02
C VAL A 66 -8.36 0.40 14.11
N PHE A 67 -7.34 -0.38 14.47
CA PHE A 67 -6.96 -1.59 13.76
C PHE A 67 -8.14 -2.57 13.61
N LEU A 68 -8.86 -2.87 14.69
CA LEU A 68 -9.98 -3.81 14.67
C LEU A 68 -11.16 -3.30 13.83
N VAL A 69 -11.46 -2.00 13.91
CA VAL A 69 -12.50 -1.38 13.07
C VAL A 69 -12.11 -1.47 11.59
N VAL A 70 -10.87 -1.10 11.24
CA VAL A 70 -10.40 -1.17 9.85
C VAL A 70 -10.39 -2.61 9.36
N LEU A 71 -9.98 -3.58 10.19
CA LEU A 71 -10.02 -5.00 9.86
C LEU A 71 -11.44 -5.45 9.51
N ALA A 72 -12.41 -5.15 10.39
CA ALA A 72 -13.81 -5.52 10.18
C ALA A 72 -14.40 -4.85 8.93
N VAL A 73 -14.14 -3.55 8.75
CA VAL A 73 -14.58 -2.79 7.58
C VAL A 73 -13.97 -3.39 6.31
N ASN A 74 -12.66 -3.66 6.28
CA ASN A 74 -11.96 -4.25 5.13
C ASN A 74 -12.62 -5.54 4.64
N VAL A 75 -12.99 -6.44 5.56
CA VAL A 75 -13.69 -7.70 5.22
C VAL A 75 -15.02 -7.41 4.54
N VAL A 76 -15.80 -6.43 5.01
CA VAL A 76 -17.12 -6.13 4.46
C VAL A 76 -17.01 -5.41 3.11
N ILE A 77 -16.17 -4.38 3.03
CA ILE A 77 -16.10 -3.51 1.84
C ILE A 77 -15.40 -4.18 0.66
N SER A 78 -14.51 -5.16 0.90
CA SER A 78 -13.76 -5.85 -0.15
C SER A 78 -14.65 -6.64 -1.11
N ARG A 79 -15.85 -7.05 -0.66
CA ARG A 79 -16.89 -7.68 -1.50
C ARG A 79 -17.24 -6.84 -2.73
N ASN A 80 -17.20 -5.52 -2.59
CA ASN A 80 -17.60 -4.57 -3.64
C ASN A 80 -16.38 -3.96 -4.38
N SER A 81 -15.17 -4.46 -4.10
CA SER A 81 -13.94 -3.91 -4.69
C SER A 81 -13.85 -4.11 -6.20
N GLY A 82 -14.42 -5.20 -6.72
CA GLY A 82 -14.37 -5.56 -8.14
C GLY A 82 -13.05 -6.20 -8.58
N TYR A 83 -12.11 -6.47 -7.67
CA TYR A 83 -10.88 -7.20 -8.01
C TYR A 83 -11.18 -8.65 -8.40
N ARG A 84 -10.55 -9.12 -9.49
CA ARG A 84 -10.69 -10.49 -9.99
C ARG A 84 -9.36 -11.04 -10.53
N PRO A 85 -8.37 -11.31 -9.68
CA PRO A 85 -7.13 -11.95 -10.14
C PRO A 85 -7.39 -13.40 -10.56
N GLU A 86 -6.97 -13.74 -11.78
CA GLU A 86 -7.15 -15.06 -12.38
C GLU A 86 -5.87 -15.91 -12.29
N GLY A 87 -6.01 -17.18 -11.93
CA GLY A 87 -4.88 -18.11 -11.77
C GLY A 87 -4.13 -17.96 -10.44
N THR A 88 -3.54 -19.07 -9.99
CA THR A 88 -2.88 -19.17 -8.67
C THR A 88 -1.74 -18.18 -8.50
N PHE A 89 -0.92 -17.99 -9.55
CA PHE A 89 0.21 -17.07 -9.52
C PHE A 89 -0.23 -15.61 -9.27
N HIS A 90 -1.25 -15.13 -9.98
CA HIS A 90 -1.73 -13.76 -9.81
C HIS A 90 -2.49 -13.58 -8.49
N ARG A 91 -3.25 -14.60 -8.06
CA ARG A 91 -3.92 -14.58 -6.74
C ARG A 91 -2.92 -14.48 -5.60
N LEU A 92 -1.87 -15.31 -5.60
CA LEU A 92 -0.85 -15.27 -4.54
C LEU A 92 -0.16 -13.89 -4.48
N ASN A 93 0.28 -13.39 -5.64
CA ASN A 93 0.93 -12.08 -5.70
C ASN A 93 -0.02 -10.96 -5.27
N PHE A 94 -1.28 -10.99 -5.69
CA PHE A 94 -2.27 -10.00 -5.29
C PHE A 94 -2.57 -10.03 -3.79
N MET A 95 -2.68 -11.22 -3.18
CA MET A 95 -3.04 -11.34 -1.76
C MET A 95 -1.88 -11.03 -0.81
N ILE A 96 -0.64 -11.35 -1.20
CA ILE A 96 0.51 -11.31 -0.29
C ILE A 96 1.60 -10.41 -0.84
N THR A 97 2.16 -10.73 -2.01
CA THR A 97 3.38 -10.07 -2.50
C THR A 97 3.16 -8.57 -2.72
N TYR A 98 2.11 -8.16 -3.43
CA TYR A 98 1.80 -6.75 -3.65
C TYR A 98 1.54 -6.02 -2.33
N PRO A 99 0.63 -6.46 -1.45
CA PRO A 99 0.43 -5.82 -0.15
C PRO A 99 1.72 -5.64 0.65
N VAL A 100 2.56 -6.68 0.74
CA VAL A 100 3.82 -6.60 1.49
C VAL A 100 4.75 -5.53 0.90
N LEU A 101 4.97 -5.56 -0.41
CA LEU A 101 5.89 -4.63 -1.06
C LEU A 101 5.34 -3.21 -1.14
N GLU A 102 4.03 -3.04 -1.28
CA GLU A 102 3.35 -1.75 -1.24
C GLU A 102 3.39 -1.13 0.15
N GLU A 103 3.23 -1.92 1.23
CA GLU A 103 3.43 -1.41 2.59
C GLU A 103 4.88 -0.99 2.84
N ILE A 104 5.86 -1.78 2.36
CA ILE A 104 7.27 -1.40 2.41
C ILE A 104 7.52 -0.08 1.67
N ALA A 105 7.02 0.05 0.44
CA ALA A 105 7.22 1.26 -0.35
C ALA A 105 6.54 2.47 0.28
N PHE A 106 5.23 2.40 0.53
CA PHE A 106 4.43 3.58 0.88
C PHE A 106 4.47 3.91 2.37
N ARG A 107 4.37 2.92 3.26
CA ARG A 107 4.35 3.15 4.72
C ARG A 107 5.74 2.99 5.32
N GLY A 108 6.55 2.10 4.76
CA GLY A 108 7.91 1.84 5.21
C GLY A 108 8.92 2.90 4.79
N LEU A 109 8.83 3.42 3.56
CA LEU A 109 9.83 4.35 2.99
C LEU A 109 9.26 5.75 2.71
N VAL A 110 8.18 5.86 1.94
CA VAL A 110 7.66 7.15 1.49
C VAL A 110 7.08 7.96 2.66
N LEU A 111 6.29 7.35 3.54
CA LEU A 111 5.69 8.05 4.68
C LEU A 111 6.74 8.64 5.65
N PRO A 112 7.72 7.89 6.17
CA PRO A 112 8.73 8.45 7.09
C PRO A 112 9.56 9.55 6.45
N LEU A 113 9.85 9.42 5.14
CA LEU A 113 10.56 10.44 4.37
C LEU A 113 9.78 11.76 4.30
N LEU A 114 8.46 11.69 4.15
CA LEU A 114 7.60 12.86 4.06
C LEU A 114 7.30 13.47 5.43
N VAL A 115 7.14 12.66 6.48
CA VAL A 115 6.93 13.14 7.86
C VAL A 115 8.10 13.98 8.37
N GLN A 116 9.33 13.73 7.90
CA GLN A 116 10.49 14.55 8.24
C GLN A 116 10.48 15.96 7.64
N VAL A 117 9.57 16.25 6.71
CA VAL A 117 9.39 17.61 6.17
C VAL A 117 8.47 18.37 7.11
N PRO A 118 8.90 19.49 7.74
CA PRO A 118 8.13 20.15 8.81
C PRO A 118 6.66 20.41 8.48
N LEU A 119 6.39 21.02 7.32
CA LEU A 119 5.02 21.30 6.87
C LEU A 119 4.18 20.04 6.65
N LEU A 120 4.80 18.91 6.26
CA LEU A 120 4.08 17.68 5.93
C LEU A 120 3.88 16.77 7.15
N GLY A 121 4.81 16.82 8.11
CA GLY A 121 4.78 16.03 9.33
C GLY A 121 3.89 16.61 10.42
N GLU A 122 3.51 17.88 10.32
CA GLU A 122 2.51 18.48 11.21
C GLU A 122 1.24 17.63 11.23
N SER A 123 0.87 17.22 12.45
CA SER A 123 -0.20 16.28 12.70
C SER A 123 -1.37 17.01 13.36
N TYR A 124 -2.56 16.80 12.82
CA TYR A 124 -3.81 17.39 13.29
C TYR A 124 -4.65 16.29 13.93
N GLN A 125 -5.35 16.60 15.01
CA GLN A 125 -6.23 15.62 15.65
C GLN A 125 -7.30 15.11 14.69
N PHE A 126 -7.45 13.79 14.64
CA PHE A 126 -8.41 13.07 13.83
C PHE A 126 -9.10 12.00 14.68
N LEU A 127 -10.43 12.05 14.78
CA LEU A 127 -11.22 11.05 15.52
C LEU A 127 -10.80 10.80 16.98
N TYR A 128 -10.47 11.84 17.76
CA TYR A 128 -10.13 11.82 19.21
C TYR A 128 -8.97 10.90 19.67
N VAL A 129 -8.58 9.90 18.88
CA VAL A 129 -7.65 8.82 19.25
C VAL A 129 -6.44 8.79 18.31
N THR A 130 -6.54 9.40 17.12
CA THR A 130 -5.47 9.41 16.13
C THR A 130 -5.16 10.82 15.62
N GLU A 131 -4.04 10.94 14.94
CA GLU A 131 -3.65 12.18 14.29
C GLU A 131 -3.42 11.91 12.80
N ILE A 132 -3.72 12.91 11.98
CA ILE A 132 -3.51 12.88 10.54
C ILE A 132 -2.55 13.98 10.15
N SER A 133 -1.55 13.65 9.34
CA SER A 133 -0.62 14.60 8.77
C SER A 133 -0.85 14.79 7.27
N LEU A 134 -0.34 15.88 6.71
CA LEU A 134 -0.31 16.06 5.26
C LEU A 134 0.55 14.98 4.57
N ALA A 135 1.57 14.43 5.26
CA ALA A 135 2.35 13.29 4.77
C ALA A 135 1.48 12.04 4.59
N VAL A 136 0.57 11.74 5.52
CA VAL A 136 -0.39 10.64 5.39
C VAL A 136 -1.33 10.86 4.20
N LEU A 137 -1.87 12.06 4.04
CA LEU A 137 -2.74 12.39 2.90
C LEU A 137 -2.00 12.23 1.56
N LEU A 138 -0.77 12.74 1.49
CA LEU A 138 0.04 12.68 0.28
C LEU A 138 0.46 11.24 -0.06
N THR A 139 0.84 10.43 0.94
CA THR A 139 1.18 9.01 0.74
C THR A 139 -0.02 8.21 0.27
N ALA A 140 -1.20 8.43 0.85
CA ALA A 140 -2.45 7.81 0.42
C ALA A 140 -2.81 8.19 -1.03
N PHE A 141 -2.62 9.47 -1.38
CA PHE A 141 -2.82 9.95 -2.75
C PHE A 141 -1.85 9.29 -3.73
N LEU A 142 -0.56 9.28 -3.42
CA LEU A 142 0.46 8.64 -4.27
C LEU A 142 0.20 7.14 -4.44
N PHE A 143 -0.24 6.46 -3.37
CA PHE A 143 -0.63 5.04 -3.41
C PHE A 143 -1.87 4.79 -4.29
N ALA A 144 -2.84 5.71 -4.25
CA ALA A 144 -3.99 5.63 -5.15
C ALA A 144 -3.58 5.84 -6.61
N VAL A 145 -2.79 6.88 -6.91
CA VAL A 145 -2.38 7.17 -8.28
C VAL A 145 -1.43 6.10 -8.83
N SER A 146 -0.59 5.47 -8.01
CA SER A 146 0.28 4.37 -8.44
C SER A 146 -0.49 3.17 -9.00
N HIS A 147 -1.76 2.98 -8.66
CA HIS A 147 -2.59 1.94 -9.26
C HIS A 147 -2.75 2.10 -10.79
N LEU A 148 -2.57 3.31 -11.34
CA LEU A 148 -2.55 3.53 -12.79
C LEU A 148 -1.33 2.91 -13.49
N GLN A 149 -0.35 2.42 -12.73
CA GLN A 149 0.76 1.63 -13.27
C GLN A 149 0.32 0.21 -13.66
N TYR A 150 -0.68 -0.32 -12.96
CA TYR A 150 -1.23 -1.66 -13.15
C TYR A 150 -2.49 -1.65 -14.02
N TYR A 151 -3.28 -0.58 -13.96
CA TYR A 151 -4.58 -0.48 -14.61
C TYR A 151 -4.68 0.75 -15.51
N ARG A 152 -5.31 0.60 -16.69
CA ARG A 152 -5.68 1.76 -17.52
C ARG A 152 -6.77 2.57 -16.85
N LEU A 153 -6.71 3.89 -17.00
CA LEU A 153 -7.72 4.80 -16.45
C LEU A 153 -9.10 4.52 -17.07
N ASN A 154 -10.02 4.03 -16.25
CA ASN A 154 -11.41 3.79 -16.57
C ASN A 154 -12.26 3.79 -15.28
N ARG A 155 -13.59 3.58 -15.40
CA ARG A 155 -14.49 3.56 -14.23
C ARG A 155 -14.06 2.56 -13.16
N GLN A 156 -13.62 1.37 -13.56
CA GLN A 156 -13.21 0.32 -12.63
C GLN A 156 -11.90 0.69 -11.92
N SER A 157 -10.91 1.21 -12.65
CA SER A 157 -9.65 1.65 -12.05
C SER A 157 -9.87 2.82 -11.09
N MET A 158 -10.80 3.75 -11.37
CA MET A 158 -11.16 4.82 -10.44
C MET A 158 -11.73 4.27 -9.13
N ILE A 159 -12.52 3.20 -9.18
CA ILE A 159 -13.00 2.51 -7.98
C ILE A 159 -11.81 1.90 -7.21
N PHE A 160 -10.90 1.22 -7.89
CA PHE A 160 -9.67 0.69 -7.26
C PHE A 160 -8.85 1.80 -6.60
N MET A 161 -8.68 2.94 -7.27
CA MET A 161 -7.98 4.11 -6.72
C MET A 161 -8.69 4.68 -5.50
N ALA A 162 -10.03 4.70 -5.47
CA ALA A 162 -10.79 5.14 -4.30
C ALA A 162 -10.57 4.21 -3.11
N TYR A 163 -10.63 2.89 -3.32
CA TYR A 163 -10.27 1.91 -2.27
C TYR A 163 -8.82 2.07 -1.81
N ALA A 164 -7.89 2.23 -2.75
CA ALA A 164 -6.47 2.44 -2.45
C ALA A 164 -6.23 3.75 -1.69
N PHE A 165 -6.94 4.83 -2.01
CA PHE A 165 -6.86 6.10 -1.28
C PHE A 165 -7.41 5.96 0.14
N SER A 166 -8.60 5.37 0.30
CA SER A 166 -9.23 5.20 1.61
C SER A 166 -8.44 4.24 2.49
N GLY A 167 -8.05 3.07 1.98
CA GLY A 167 -7.14 2.15 2.70
C GLY A 167 -5.78 2.80 2.94
N GLY A 168 -5.26 3.48 1.91
CA GLY A 168 -4.24 4.54 1.92
C GLY A 168 -4.14 5.26 3.25
N LEU A 169 -5.19 6.02 3.50
CA LEU A 169 -5.37 6.91 4.64
C LEU A 169 -5.27 6.16 5.97
N PHE A 170 -6.08 5.13 6.19
CA PHE A 170 -6.13 4.43 7.47
C PHE A 170 -4.84 3.67 7.79
N LEU A 171 -4.25 3.00 6.81
CA LEU A 171 -2.96 2.34 6.99
C LEU A 171 -1.86 3.38 7.24
N GLY A 172 -1.89 4.54 6.57
CA GLY A 172 -0.96 5.63 6.82
C GLY A 172 -1.07 6.21 8.24
N ILE A 173 -2.30 6.41 8.75
CA ILE A 173 -2.55 6.85 10.13
C ILE A 173 -1.97 5.83 11.12
N ILE A 174 -2.26 4.55 10.95
CA ILE A 174 -1.76 3.49 11.83
C ILE A 174 -0.23 3.45 11.77
N ALA A 175 0.36 3.43 10.58
CA ALA A 175 1.81 3.37 10.40
C ALA A 175 2.52 4.60 10.97
N GLN A 176 1.98 5.81 10.81
CA GLN A 176 2.55 7.01 11.42
C GLN A 176 2.46 6.95 12.94
N PHE A 177 1.31 6.54 13.48
CA PHE A 177 1.10 6.50 14.93
C PHE A 177 1.96 5.43 15.63
N THR A 178 2.14 4.27 14.98
CA THR A 178 2.93 3.17 15.54
C THR A 178 4.38 3.14 15.05
N GLU A 179 4.75 4.01 14.11
CA GLU A 179 6.04 4.07 13.42
C GLU A 179 6.49 2.71 12.84
N SER A 180 5.53 1.90 12.40
CA SER A 180 5.74 0.51 12.00
C SER A 180 4.70 0.04 10.98
N ILE A 181 5.13 -0.79 10.02
CA ILE A 181 4.23 -1.44 9.05
C ILE A 181 3.59 -2.74 9.59
N LEU A 182 3.99 -3.22 10.77
CA LEU A 182 3.59 -4.55 11.25
C LEU A 182 2.07 -4.69 11.45
N LEU A 183 1.38 -3.61 11.82
CA LEU A 183 -0.08 -3.60 11.92
C LEU A 183 -0.77 -3.35 10.56
N THR A 184 -0.11 -2.67 9.62
CA THR A 184 -0.74 -2.35 8.33
C THR A 184 -0.70 -3.53 7.36
N LEU A 185 0.36 -4.35 7.43
CA LEU A 185 0.50 -5.59 6.65
C LEU A 185 -0.71 -6.52 6.73
N PRO A 186 -1.14 -7.00 7.93
CA PRO A 186 -2.29 -7.90 8.02
C PRO A 186 -3.60 -7.22 7.56
N LEU A 187 -3.76 -5.91 7.75
CA LEU A 187 -4.95 -5.19 7.27
C LEU A 187 -5.03 -5.18 5.74
N HIS A 188 -3.92 -4.88 5.07
CA HIS A 188 -3.83 -4.84 3.62
C HIS A 188 -3.97 -6.25 3.02
N ILE A 189 -3.25 -7.24 3.57
CA ILE A 189 -3.37 -8.64 3.17
C ILE A 189 -4.82 -9.13 3.34
N THR A 190 -5.48 -8.79 4.45
CA THR A 190 -6.88 -9.19 4.69
C THR A 190 -7.83 -8.61 3.65
N PHE A 191 -7.70 -7.33 3.30
CA PHE A 191 -8.52 -6.72 2.26
C PHE A 191 -8.34 -7.45 0.92
N ASN A 192 -7.10 -7.70 0.48
CA ASN A 192 -6.84 -8.37 -0.79
C ASN A 192 -7.29 -9.84 -0.76
N ALA A 193 -7.00 -10.57 0.32
CA ALA A 193 -7.42 -11.97 0.48
C ALA A 193 -8.94 -12.13 0.47
N THR A 194 -9.66 -11.26 1.17
CA THR A 194 -11.13 -11.28 1.18
C THR A 194 -11.72 -10.86 -0.16
N ALA A 195 -11.11 -9.91 -0.87
CA ALA A 195 -11.50 -9.57 -2.24
C ALA A 195 -11.40 -10.79 -3.18
N VAL A 196 -10.30 -11.55 -3.11
CA VAL A 196 -10.13 -12.79 -3.88
C VAL A 196 -11.16 -13.84 -3.50
N TYR A 197 -11.44 -13.99 -2.20
CA TYR A 197 -12.44 -14.93 -1.71
C TYR A 197 -13.86 -14.60 -2.22
N TYR A 198 -14.27 -13.33 -2.20
CA TYR A 198 -15.59 -12.95 -2.73
C TYR A 198 -15.66 -13.06 -4.25
N ALA A 199 -14.58 -12.77 -4.96
CA ALA A 199 -14.50 -12.93 -6.40
C ALA A 199 -14.63 -14.41 -6.83
N SER A 200 -14.02 -15.35 -6.09
CA SER A 200 -14.13 -16.77 -6.42
C SER A 200 -15.54 -17.32 -6.16
N ARG A 201 -16.22 -16.88 -5.10
CA ARG A 201 -17.62 -17.29 -4.82
C ARG A 201 -18.63 -16.76 -5.81
N THR A 202 -18.45 -15.55 -6.33
CA THR A 202 -19.37 -15.00 -7.35
C THR A 202 -19.29 -15.76 -8.66
N VAL A 203 -18.11 -16.30 -9.02
CA VAL A 203 -17.96 -17.18 -10.19
C VAL A 203 -18.67 -18.51 -9.97
N SER A 204 -18.54 -19.12 -8.78
CA SER A 204 -19.19 -20.41 -8.48
C SER A 204 -20.71 -20.33 -8.33
N ALA A 205 -21.27 -19.16 -8.02
CA ALA A 205 -22.72 -18.98 -7.88
C ALA A 205 -23.44 -18.69 -9.21
N GLY A 206 -22.69 -18.44 -10.29
CA GLY A 206 -23.21 -18.19 -11.64
C GLY A 206 -22.93 -19.32 -12.64
N ALA A 207 -22.39 -20.45 -12.17
CA ALA A 207 -22.19 -21.69 -12.91
C ALA A 207 -23.18 -22.75 -12.41
#